data_AF-X1CE97-F1
#
_entry.id   AF-X1CE97-F1
#
_cell.length_a   1.000
_cell.length_b   1.000
_cell.length_c   1.000
_cell.angle_alpha   90.00
_cell.angle_beta   90.00
_cell.angle_gamma   90.00
#
_symmetry.space_group_name_H-M   'P 1'
#
loop_
_entity.id
_entity.type
_entity.pdbx_description
1 polymer ?
#
loop_
_entity_poly.entity_id
_entity_poly.type
_entity_poly.pdbx_seq_one_letter_code
_entity_poly.pdbx_strand_id
1 'polypeptide(L)'
;PWELFSRMRETDMVFLDISRELRARHLVGDYAQYGQGELRTCVLKIEKRLGGDRTREALEAIDQEDYYQTAMITLHYYDKAYMYSLEKNHEHYQVLSSLDVDPVHNAELLILYEKERGF
;
A
#
# COMPACT_ATOMS: atom_id res chain seq x y z
N PRO A 1 27.16 -2.10 -11.55
CA PRO A 1 26.03 -1.63 -10.69
C PRO A 1 24.90 -0.94 -11.46
N TRP A 2 25.23 0.04 -12.33
CA TRP A 2 24.24 0.77 -13.15
C TRP A 2 23.49 -0.12 -14.13
N GLU A 3 24.19 -1.01 -14.85
CA GLU A 3 23.58 -1.92 -15.83
C GLU A 3 22.54 -2.88 -15.22
N LEU A 4 22.78 -3.36 -13.99
CA LEU A 4 21.83 -4.17 -13.26
C LEU A 4 20.56 -3.35 -12.92
N PHE A 5 20.75 -2.11 -12.47
CA PHE A 5 19.65 -1.21 -12.12
C PHE A 5 18.79 -0.86 -13.35
N SER A 6 19.41 -0.59 -14.51
CA SER A 6 18.68 -0.34 -15.76
C SER A 6 17.84 -1.54 -16.16
N ARG A 7 18.41 -2.76 -16.14
CA ARG A 7 17.65 -3.99 -16.46
C ARG A 7 16.45 -4.20 -15.54
N MET A 8 16.59 -3.91 -14.23
CA MET A 8 15.47 -4.01 -13.29
C MET A 8 14.35 -3.02 -13.61
N ARG A 9 14.68 -1.83 -14.13
CA ARG A 9 13.70 -0.81 -14.54
C ARG A 9 12.98 -1.14 -15.85
N GLU A 10 13.67 -1.83 -16.75
CA GLU A 10 13.15 -2.26 -18.06
C GLU A 10 12.33 -3.56 -17.99
N THR A 11 12.37 -4.27 -16.86
CA THR A 11 11.63 -5.52 -16.68
C THR A 11 10.13 -5.26 -16.57
N ASP A 12 9.33 -6.17 -17.14
CA ASP A 12 7.87 -6.19 -17.00
C ASP A 12 7.46 -6.21 -15.52
N MET A 13 6.77 -5.16 -15.08
CA MET A 13 6.24 -5.04 -13.71
C MET A 13 4.72 -5.21 -13.70
N VAL A 14 4.23 -5.95 -12.71
CA VAL A 14 2.79 -6.06 -12.41
C VAL A 14 2.52 -5.35 -11.09
N PHE A 15 1.63 -4.37 -11.12
CA PHE A 15 1.09 -3.69 -9.95
C PHE A 15 -0.23 -4.36 -9.57
N LEU A 16 -0.22 -5.06 -8.43
CA LEU A 16 -1.40 -5.67 -7.86
C LEU A 16 -2.24 -4.61 -7.15
N ASP A 17 -3.37 -4.24 -7.75
CA ASP A 17 -4.28 -3.23 -7.23
C ASP A 17 -5.37 -3.86 -6.38
N ILE A 18 -5.33 -3.58 -5.08
CA ILE A 18 -6.36 -3.99 -4.11
C ILE A 18 -6.98 -2.71 -3.56
N SER A 19 -8.32 -2.67 -3.49
CA SER A 19 -9.02 -1.49 -3.02
C SER A 19 -8.55 -1.05 -1.62
N ARG A 20 -8.55 0.27 -1.40
CA ARG A 20 -8.07 0.83 -0.12
C ARG A 20 -8.92 0.32 1.05
N GLU A 21 -10.22 0.12 0.84
CA GLU A 21 -11.17 -0.35 1.84
C GLU A 21 -10.87 -1.78 2.28
N LEU A 22 -10.50 -2.67 1.35
CA LEU A 22 -10.10 -4.04 1.68
C LEU A 22 -8.79 -4.06 2.45
N ARG A 23 -7.80 -3.29 1.99
CA ARG A 23 -6.51 -3.15 2.68
C ARG A 23 -6.67 -2.54 4.07
N ALA A 24 -7.52 -1.52 4.22
CA ALA A 24 -7.78 -0.89 5.51
C ALA A 24 -8.40 -1.88 6.51
N ARG A 25 -9.41 -2.66 6.11
CA ARG A 25 -9.98 -3.71 6.97
C ARG A 25 -8.96 -4.77 7.35
N HIS A 26 -8.12 -5.18 6.41
CA HIS A 26 -7.05 -6.14 6.67
C HIS A 26 -6.04 -5.59 7.69
N LEU A 27 -5.57 -4.36 7.50
CA LEU A 27 -4.66 -3.69 8.42
C LEU A 27 -5.25 -3.52 9.82
N VAL A 28 -6.55 -3.26 9.95
CA VAL A 28 -7.20 -3.21 11.27
C VAL A 28 -7.11 -4.57 11.96
N GLY A 29 -7.35 -5.67 11.24
CA GLY A 29 -7.19 -7.02 11.80
C GLY A 29 -5.78 -7.31 12.32
N ASP A 30 -4.77 -6.82 11.62
CA ASP A 30 -3.37 -7.07 11.97
C ASP A 30 -2.82 -6.11 13.02
N TYR A 31 -3.22 -4.84 12.96
CA TYR A 31 -2.58 -3.75 13.69
C TYR A 31 -3.43 -3.10 14.79
N ALA A 32 -4.74 -3.31 14.85
CA ALA A 32 -5.57 -2.71 15.92
C ALA A 32 -5.25 -3.27 17.31
N GLN A 33 -4.60 -4.43 17.38
CA GLN A 33 -4.12 -5.01 18.65
C GLN A 33 -2.93 -4.26 19.25
N TYR A 34 -2.21 -3.45 18.48
CA TYR A 34 -1.14 -2.60 19.01
C TYR A 34 -1.74 -1.42 19.76
N GLY A 35 -1.09 -1.00 20.85
CA GLY A 35 -1.63 0.05 21.70
C GLY A 35 -1.74 1.39 20.95
N GLN A 36 -2.74 2.21 21.30
CA GLN A 36 -2.95 3.55 20.71
C GLN A 36 -1.65 4.38 20.68
N GLY A 37 -0.82 4.32 21.73
CA GLY A 37 0.47 5.03 21.79
C GLY A 37 1.48 4.63 20.69
N GLU A 38 1.51 3.35 20.30
CA GLU A 38 2.37 2.86 19.23
C GLU A 38 1.87 3.35 17.87
N LEU A 39 0.55 3.27 17.64
CA LEU A 39 -0.07 3.79 16.41
C LEU A 39 0.14 5.30 16.25
N ARG A 40 -0.03 6.08 17.33
CA ARG A 40 0.25 7.53 17.32
C ARG A 40 1.71 7.82 16.97
N THR A 41 2.64 7.07 17.57
CA THR A 41 4.07 7.22 17.29
C THR A 41 4.38 6.96 15.81
N CYS A 42 3.74 5.97 15.20
CA CYS A 42 3.88 5.68 13.77
C CYS A 42 3.31 6.79 12.88
N VAL A 43 2.14 7.35 13.21
CA VAL A 43 1.56 8.50 12.48
C VAL A 43 2.48 9.72 12.56
N LEU A 44 3.01 10.03 13.74
CA LEU A 44 3.92 11.17 13.93
C LEU A 44 5.22 11.06 13.13
N LYS A 45 5.75 9.84 12.92
CA LYS A 45 6.94 9.63 12.08
C LYS A 45 6.75 10.09 10.63
N ILE A 46 5.50 10.10 10.14
CA ILE A 46 5.17 10.49 8.77
C ILE A 46 4.44 11.85 8.68
N GLU A 47 4.31 12.59 9.78
CA GLU A 47 3.57 13.86 9.87
C GLU A 47 3.93 14.84 8.74
N LYS A 48 5.22 15.08 8.50
CA LYS A 48 5.68 16.01 7.46
C LYS A 48 5.20 15.64 6.06
N ARG A 49 5.01 14.34 5.80
CA ARG A 49 4.60 13.80 4.49
C ARG A 49 3.09 13.68 4.38
N LEU A 50 2.43 13.40 5.51
CA LEU A 50 0.98 13.28 5.62
C LEU A 50 0.30 14.67 5.59
N GLY A 51 0.96 15.69 6.15
CA GLY A 51 0.44 17.04 6.31
C GLY A 51 -0.27 17.23 7.64
N GLY A 52 -0.30 18.47 8.15
CA GLY A 52 -0.80 18.77 9.50
C GLY A 52 -2.26 18.37 9.71
N ASP A 53 -3.15 18.68 8.77
CA ASP A 53 -4.57 18.36 8.90
C ASP A 53 -4.84 16.85 8.91
N ARG A 54 -4.20 16.10 8.02
CA ARG A 54 -4.35 14.65 7.94
C ARG A 54 -3.69 13.93 9.12
N THR A 55 -2.60 14.48 9.64
CA THR A 55 -1.98 14.00 10.88
C THR A 55 -2.93 14.16 12.04
N ARG A 56 -3.52 15.34 12.20
CA ARG A 56 -4.51 15.61 13.26
C ARG A 56 -5.70 14.66 13.15
N GLU A 57 -6.29 14.52 11.96
CA GLU A 57 -7.42 13.62 11.71
C GLU A 57 -7.08 12.15 12.04
N ALA A 58 -5.88 11.68 11.66
CA ALA A 58 -5.45 10.32 11.99
C ALA A 58 -5.24 10.11 13.50
N LEU A 59 -4.71 11.10 14.21
CA LEU A 59 -4.53 11.04 15.67
C LEU A 59 -5.89 11.07 16.39
N GLU A 60 -6.83 11.91 15.95
CA GLU A 60 -8.21 11.95 16.46
C GLU A 60 -8.93 10.61 16.25
N ALA A 61 -8.76 9.99 15.07
CA ALA A 61 -9.30 8.67 14.78
C ALA A 61 -8.73 7.60 15.74
N ILE A 62 -7.42 7.64 16.03
CA ILE A 62 -6.81 6.72 17.01
C ILE A 62 -7.41 6.91 18.40
N ASP A 63 -7.60 8.16 18.83
CA ASP A 63 -8.17 8.48 20.15
C ASP A 63 -9.62 8.00 20.29
N GLN A 64 -10.35 7.91 19.17
CA GLN A 64 -11.71 7.38 19.09
C GLN A 64 -11.77 5.87 18.81
N GLU A 65 -10.63 5.19 18.77
CA GLU A 65 -10.51 3.77 18.38
C GLU A 65 -11.04 3.46 16.96
N ASP A 66 -11.14 4.49 16.10
CA ASP A 66 -11.46 4.35 14.67
C ASP A 66 -10.20 4.02 13.86
N TYR A 67 -9.69 2.81 14.08
CA TYR A 67 -8.50 2.32 13.39
C TYR A 67 -8.71 2.17 11.88
N TYR A 68 -9.96 2.01 11.44
CA TYR A 68 -10.27 1.96 10.01
C TYR A 68 -9.98 3.31 9.36
N GLN A 69 -10.42 4.42 9.95
CA GLN A 69 -10.09 5.75 9.43
C GLN A 69 -8.61 6.06 9.53
N THR A 70 -7.94 5.66 10.61
CA THR A 70 -6.47 5.76 10.70
C THR A 70 -5.80 5.03 9.52
N ALA A 71 -6.22 3.80 9.21
CA ALA A 71 -5.69 3.03 8.08
C ALA A 71 -6.01 3.71 6.74
N MET A 72 -7.22 4.23 6.53
CA MET A 72 -7.59 4.93 5.30
C MET A 72 -6.73 6.18 5.04
N ILE A 73 -6.47 6.98 6.07
CA ILE A 73 -5.67 8.21 5.98
C ILE A 73 -4.21 7.86 5.68
N THR A 74 -3.63 6.90 6.41
CA THR A 74 -2.23 6.49 6.22
C THR A 74 -2.02 5.81 4.87
N LEU A 75 -2.95 4.94 4.44
CA LEU A 75 -2.93 4.31 3.11
C LEU A 75 -3.01 5.33 1.98
N HIS A 76 -3.78 6.41 2.12
CA HIS A 76 -3.79 7.46 1.11
C HIS A 76 -2.38 8.04 0.84
N TYR A 77 -1.60 8.25 1.90
CA TYR A 77 -0.21 8.69 1.76
C TYR A 77 0.67 7.62 1.09
N TYR A 78 0.58 6.36 1.55
CA TYR A 78 1.41 5.29 1.00
C TYR A 78 1.07 4.96 -0.45
N ASP A 79 -0.21 4.95 -0.82
CA ASP A 79 -0.67 4.77 -2.20
C ASP A 79 0.00 5.80 -3.12
N LYS A 80 -0.03 7.08 -2.74
CA LYS A 80 0.62 8.15 -3.50
C LYS A 80 2.14 7.96 -3.60
N ALA A 81 2.78 7.54 -2.51
CA ALA A 81 4.22 7.30 -2.49
C ALA A 81 4.63 6.11 -3.37
N TYR A 82 3.84 5.02 -3.34
CA TYR A 82 4.05 3.86 -4.18
C TYR A 82 3.84 4.16 -5.65
N MET A 83 2.77 4.88 -6.01
CA MET A 83 2.54 5.33 -7.40
C MET A 83 3.66 6.21 -7.91
N TYR A 84 4.11 7.19 -7.11
CA TYR A 84 5.26 8.02 -7.49
C TYR A 84 6.53 7.19 -7.72
N SER A 85 6.80 6.20 -6.86
CA SER A 85 7.95 5.30 -7.02
C SER A 85 7.81 4.41 -8.25
N LEU A 86 6.62 3.88 -8.51
CA LEU A 86 6.31 3.04 -9.65
C LEU A 86 6.56 3.80 -10.96
N GLU A 87 5.95 4.97 -11.11
CA GLU A 87 6.09 5.83 -12.29
C GLU A 87 7.53 6.33 -12.50
N LYS A 88 8.28 6.56 -11.41
CA LYS A 88 9.66 7.01 -11.49
C LYS A 88 10.63 5.92 -11.94
N ASN A 89 10.41 4.68 -11.49
CA ASN A 89 11.37 3.60 -11.66
C ASN A 89 11.02 2.69 -12.85
N HIS A 90 9.75 2.56 -13.22
CA HIS A 90 9.30 1.65 -14.27
C HIS A 90 8.70 2.44 -15.42
N GLU A 91 9.21 2.22 -16.63
CA GLU A 91 8.68 2.87 -17.83
C GLU A 91 7.32 2.29 -18.22
N HIS A 92 7.12 1.00 -17.93
CA HIS A 92 5.90 0.26 -18.21
C HIS A 92 5.56 -0.62 -17.00
N TYR A 93 4.28 -0.62 -16.63
CA TYR A 93 3.73 -1.56 -15.66
C TYR A 93 2.30 -1.91 -16.06
N GLN A 94 1.88 -3.12 -15.69
CA GLN A 94 0.52 -3.60 -15.88
C GLN A 94 -0.22 -3.55 -14.55
N VAL A 95 -1.49 -3.16 -14.57
CA VAL A 95 -2.33 -3.15 -13.37
C VAL A 95 -3.18 -4.41 -13.37
N LEU A 96 -3.08 -5.19 -12.31
CA LEU A 96 -3.89 -6.37 -12.08
C LEU A 96 -4.74 -6.15 -10.84
N SER A 97 -6.05 -5.97 -11.02
CA SER A 97 -6.96 -5.77 -9.90
C SER A 97 -7.25 -7.09 -9.19
N SER A 98 -7.17 -7.08 -7.87
CA SER A 98 -7.61 -8.18 -7.02
C SER A 98 -8.82 -7.78 -6.17
N LEU A 99 -9.65 -8.78 -5.89
CA LEU A 99 -10.91 -8.64 -5.16
C LEU A 99 -10.77 -8.92 -3.66
N ASP A 100 -9.60 -9.38 -3.21
CA ASP A 100 -9.35 -9.68 -1.80
C ASP A 100 -7.87 -9.44 -1.41
N VAL A 101 -7.58 -9.66 -0.12
CA VAL A 101 -6.24 -9.53 0.47
C VAL A 101 -5.59 -10.90 0.73
N ASP A 102 -6.22 -11.99 0.30
CA ASP A 102 -5.72 -13.32 0.57
C ASP A 102 -4.43 -13.57 -0.23
N PRO A 103 -3.31 -13.89 0.42
CA PRO A 103 -2.03 -14.03 -0.28
C PRO A 103 -1.99 -15.23 -1.22
N VAL A 104 -2.75 -16.29 -0.95
CA VAL A 104 -2.81 -17.49 -1.80
C VAL A 104 -3.60 -17.18 -3.06
N HIS A 105 -4.79 -16.60 -2.94
CA HIS A 105 -5.57 -16.18 -4.11
C HIS A 105 -4.82 -15.16 -4.98
N ASN A 106 -4.15 -14.19 -4.35
CA ASN A 106 -3.37 -13.19 -5.06
C ASN A 106 -2.16 -13.79 -5.79
N ALA A 107 -1.49 -14.79 -5.20
CA ALA A 107 -0.41 -15.51 -5.88
C ALA A 107 -0.93 -16.33 -7.08
N GLU A 108 -2.06 -17.01 -6.92
CA GLU A 108 -2.70 -17.77 -8.01
C GLU A 108 -3.12 -16.85 -9.15
N LEU A 109 -3.69 -15.69 -8.84
CA LEU A 109 -4.06 -14.66 -9.81
C LEU A 109 -2.84 -14.18 -10.62
N LEU A 110 -1.72 -13.91 -9.96
CA LEU A 110 -0.47 -13.52 -10.62
C LEU A 110 0.09 -14.64 -11.52
N ILE A 111 0.06 -15.89 -11.06
CA ILE A 111 0.52 -17.04 -11.87
C ILE A 111 -0.35 -17.23 -13.11
N LEU A 112 -1.68 -17.09 -12.97
CA LEU A 112 -2.60 -17.19 -14.09
C LEU A 112 -2.36 -16.06 -15.10
N TYR A 113 -2.24 -14.84 -14.61
CA TYR A 113 -1.95 -13.66 -15.41
C TYR A 113 -0.67 -13.82 -16.24
N GLU A 114 0.42 -14.32 -15.65
CA GLU A 114 1.67 -14.55 -16.39
C GLU A 114 1.56 -15.68 -17.42
N LYS A 115 0.82 -16.77 -17.12
CA LYS A 115 0.56 -17.83 -18.11
C LYS A 115 -0.20 -17.35 -19.33
N GLU A 116 -1.19 -16.47 -19.13
CA GLU A 116 -1.98 -15.90 -20.23
C GLU A 116 -1.16 -14.95 -21.11
N ARG A 117 -0.10 -14.34 -20.57
CA ARG A 117 0.83 -13.48 -21.31
C ARG A 117 1.82 -14.24 -22.20
N GLY A 118 1.84 -15.57 -22.15
CA GLY A 118 2.60 -16.40 -23.08
C GLY A 118 4.09 -16.58 -22.76
N PHE A 119 4.44 -16.64 -21.47
CA PHE A 119 5.71 -17.19 -21.00
C PHE A 119 5.59 -18.67 -20.61
#